data_AF-A0A0S7EQ14-F1
#
_entry.id   AF-A0A0S7EQ14-F1
#
_cell.length_a   1.000
_cell.length_b   1.000
_cell.length_c   1.000
_cell.angle_alpha   90.00
_cell.angle_beta   90.00
_cell.angle_gamma   90.00
#
_symmetry.space_group_name_H-M   'P 1'
#
loop_
_entity.id
_entity.type
_entity.pdbx_description
1 polymer ?
#
loop_
_entity_poly.entity_id
_entity_poly.type
_entity_poly.pdbx_seq_one_letter_code
_entity_poly.pdbx_strand_id
1 'polypeptide(L)'
;MTVEEALKQDGRFLDNLGEFKLSDNKKPNRLTVHTQKVDGLHRKKFKIRLPLNKRESVGNPTISILNVARVSGRSVKKAMEEPVNSGCSTEEIYELLRQQFPELKEWMESRFPGDSYEKALNLGTEKFGKIQQSFSEVHRLEKLIRMGKSVCKVIVTNASQGTGFVLFDKFILTSAHLFKDCVQGKKLLDHVEVYALFNYDEPEPETNYFHFSAEKTFVDIDFELDFAVLQLKPDG
;
A
#
# COMPACT_ATOMS: atom_id res chain seq x y z
N MET A 1 -27.07 2.96 -10.31
CA MET A 1 -25.68 2.51 -10.32
C MET A 1 -24.81 3.43 -11.16
N THR A 2 -24.19 4.39 -10.49
CA THR A 2 -23.10 5.22 -11.01
C THR A 2 -21.77 4.46 -10.96
N VAL A 3 -20.75 4.98 -11.65
CA VAL A 3 -19.40 4.39 -11.63
C VAL A 3 -18.85 4.34 -10.21
N GLU A 4 -19.10 5.37 -9.40
CA GLU A 4 -18.73 5.40 -7.99
C GLU A 4 -19.45 4.31 -7.17
N GLU A 5 -20.76 4.17 -7.35
CA GLU A 5 -21.56 3.15 -6.66
C GLU A 5 -21.09 1.74 -7.02
N ALA A 6 -20.80 1.47 -8.29
CA ALA A 6 -20.30 0.17 -8.74
C ALA A 6 -18.91 -0.13 -8.17
N LEU A 7 -18.03 0.87 -8.07
CA LEU A 7 -16.68 0.70 -7.53
C LEU A 7 -16.70 0.49 -6.00
N LYS A 8 -17.65 1.11 -5.30
CA LYS A 8 -17.90 0.89 -3.87
C LYS A 8 -18.46 -0.51 -3.60
N GLN A 9 -19.37 -1.01 -4.43
CA GLN A 9 -19.91 -2.38 -4.31
C GLN A 9 -18.87 -3.48 -4.53
N ASP A 10 -17.87 -3.21 -5.38
CA ASP A 10 -16.79 -4.15 -5.70
C ASP A 10 -15.83 -4.39 -4.51
N GLY A 11 -15.82 -3.52 -3.49
CA GLY A 11 -15.16 -3.74 -2.20
C GLY A 11 -13.62 -3.75 -2.20
N ARG A 12 -12.98 -3.71 -3.38
CA ARG A 12 -11.51 -3.66 -3.52
C ARG A 12 -10.90 -2.30 -3.20
N PHE A 13 -11.72 -1.24 -3.18
CA PHE A 13 -11.30 0.12 -2.89
C PHE A 13 -11.95 0.56 -1.57
N LEU A 14 -11.18 0.51 -0.48
CA LEU A 14 -11.64 0.84 0.88
C LEU A 14 -11.66 2.35 1.15
N ASP A 15 -10.95 3.13 0.33
CA ASP A 15 -10.83 4.58 0.47
C ASP A 15 -11.86 5.30 -0.40
N ASN A 16 -12.42 6.40 0.12
CA ASN A 16 -13.21 7.31 -0.68
C ASN A 16 -12.28 8.04 -1.66
N LEU A 17 -12.26 7.62 -2.92
CA LEU A 17 -11.35 8.11 -3.97
C LEU A 17 -11.55 9.60 -4.33
N GLY A 18 -12.51 10.28 -3.71
CA GLY A 18 -12.87 11.66 -4.02
C GLY A 18 -13.40 11.80 -5.44
N GLU A 19 -13.16 12.95 -6.08
CA GLU A 19 -13.47 13.11 -7.50
C GLU A 19 -12.50 12.28 -8.35
N PHE A 20 -13.03 11.39 -9.20
CA PHE A 20 -12.20 10.64 -10.14
C PHE A 20 -12.86 10.47 -11.51
N LYS A 21 -12.05 10.11 -12.50
CA LYS A 21 -12.48 9.80 -13.87
C LYS A 21 -11.92 8.45 -14.30
N LEU A 22 -12.70 7.68 -15.06
CA LEU A 22 -12.22 6.48 -15.75
C LEU A 22 -11.76 6.84 -17.15
N SER A 23 -10.65 6.26 -17.59
CA SER A 23 -10.20 6.30 -18.98
C SER A 23 -10.18 4.92 -19.59
N ASP A 24 -10.74 4.75 -20.79
CA ASP A 24 -10.71 3.49 -21.53
C ASP A 24 -9.31 3.23 -22.08
N ASN A 25 -8.77 2.03 -21.87
CA ASN A 25 -7.46 1.65 -22.38
C ASN A 25 -7.35 1.71 -23.91
N LYS A 26 -8.46 1.48 -24.63
CA LYS A 26 -8.50 1.56 -26.10
C LYS A 26 -8.75 2.97 -26.63
N LYS A 27 -9.32 3.86 -25.80
CA LYS A 27 -9.66 5.25 -26.15
C LYS A 27 -9.37 6.17 -24.95
N PRO A 28 -8.09 6.48 -24.68
CA PRO A 28 -7.69 7.17 -23.44
C PRO A 28 -8.25 8.59 -23.30
N ASN A 29 -8.67 9.22 -24.41
CA ASN A 29 -9.31 10.54 -24.41
C ASN A 29 -10.79 10.49 -24.04
N ARG A 30 -11.41 9.31 -24.05
CA ARG A 30 -12.79 9.14 -23.61
C ARG A 30 -12.80 8.95 -22.09
N LEU A 31 -13.20 10.01 -21.39
CA LEU A 31 -13.30 10.02 -19.94
C LEU A 31 -14.75 9.79 -19.51
N THR A 32 -14.92 8.93 -18.52
CA THR A 32 -16.19 8.67 -17.84
C THR A 32 -16.05 9.19 -16.42
N VAL A 33 -16.90 10.13 -16.00
CA VAL A 33 -16.84 10.70 -14.65
C VAL A 33 -17.45 9.73 -13.62
N HIS A 34 -16.98 9.77 -12.39
CA HIS A 34 -17.46 8.91 -11.30
C HIS A 34 -18.99 8.97 -11.05
N THR A 35 -19.61 10.13 -11.31
CA THR A 35 -21.07 10.33 -11.21
C THR A 35 -21.88 9.78 -12.39
N GLN A 36 -21.22 9.35 -13.47
CA GLN A 36 -21.90 8.84 -14.65
C GLN A 36 -22.52 7.45 -14.39
N LYS A 37 -23.70 7.20 -14.95
CA LYS A 37 -24.35 5.86 -14.87
C LYS A 37 -23.50 4.80 -15.58
N VAL A 38 -23.45 3.61 -14.98
CA VAL A 38 -22.79 2.43 -15.54
C VAL A 38 -23.67 1.85 -16.64
N ASP A 39 -23.55 2.38 -17.85
CA ASP A 39 -24.21 1.84 -19.04
C ASP A 39 -23.17 1.55 -20.13
N GLY A 40 -23.20 0.33 -20.70
CA GLY A 40 -22.28 -0.09 -21.77
C GLY A 40 -20.79 -0.17 -21.42
N LEU A 41 -20.45 -0.25 -20.12
CA LEU A 41 -19.06 -0.37 -19.61
C LEU A 41 -18.58 -1.83 -19.46
N HIS A 42 -19.44 -2.82 -19.70
CA HIS A 42 -19.11 -4.24 -19.55
C HIS A 42 -17.92 -4.67 -20.42
N ARG A 43 -17.13 -5.65 -19.95
CA ARG A 43 -16.03 -6.29 -20.70
C ARG A 43 -14.93 -5.35 -21.24
N LYS A 44 -14.85 -4.12 -20.72
CA LYS A 44 -13.81 -3.14 -21.04
C LYS A 44 -12.88 -2.95 -19.84
N LYS A 45 -11.63 -2.60 -20.10
CA LYS A 45 -10.62 -2.31 -19.07
C LYS A 45 -10.42 -0.81 -18.99
N PHE A 46 -10.53 -0.27 -17.78
CA PHE A 46 -10.39 1.16 -17.51
C PHE A 46 -9.24 1.42 -16.54
N LYS A 47 -8.64 2.60 -16.66
CA LYS A 47 -7.72 3.16 -15.66
C LYS A 47 -8.42 4.28 -14.91
N ILE A 48 -8.35 4.26 -13.58
CA ILE A 48 -8.78 5.35 -12.71
C ILE A 48 -7.78 6.50 -12.85
N ARG A 49 -8.29 7.72 -13.02
CA ARG A 49 -7.53 8.97 -13.04
C ARG A 49 -8.04 9.85 -11.92
N LEU A 50 -7.14 10.17 -11.00
CA LEU A 50 -7.38 11.14 -9.94
C LEU A 50 -7.00 12.55 -10.46
N PRO A 51 -7.68 13.62 -10.01
CA PRO A 51 -7.29 14.98 -10.30
C PRO A 51 -5.86 15.21 -9.80
N LEU A 52 -5.06 15.88 -10.65
CA LEU A 52 -3.72 16.29 -10.30
C LEU A 52 -3.84 17.43 -9.29
N ASN A 53 -3.72 17.13 -7.99
CA ASN A 53 -3.56 18.18 -7.00
C ASN A 53 -2.28 18.94 -7.34
N LYS A 54 -2.40 20.21 -7.79
CA LYS A 54 -1.28 21.15 -7.71
C LYS A 54 -0.93 21.25 -6.23
N ARG A 55 0.17 20.60 -5.84
CA ARG A 55 0.71 20.74 -4.49
C ARG A 55 1.18 22.18 -4.36
N GLU A 56 0.38 23.02 -3.72
CA GLU A 56 0.94 24.18 -3.03
C GLU A 56 1.90 23.66 -1.97
N SER A 57 3.09 24.25 -1.93
CA SER A 57 4.16 23.91 -1.01
C SER A 57 3.70 24.16 0.44
N VAL A 58 3.35 23.09 1.15
CA VAL A 58 3.23 23.12 2.60
C VAL A 58 4.11 22.00 3.13
N GLY A 59 5.09 22.41 3.95
CA GLY A 59 6.14 21.56 4.49
C GLY A 59 5.60 20.29 5.14
N ASN A 60 6.36 19.21 4.99
CA ASN A 60 6.08 17.88 5.53
C ASN A 60 5.51 17.95 6.95
N PRO A 61 4.23 17.61 7.17
CA PRO A 61 3.82 17.16 8.49
C PRO A 61 4.26 15.70 8.56
N THR A 62 5.24 15.43 9.41
CA THR A 62 5.55 14.08 9.87
C THR A 62 4.28 13.53 10.51
N ILE A 63 3.44 12.86 9.72
CA ILE A 63 2.25 12.16 10.19
C ILE A 63 2.79 11.02 11.04
N SER A 64 2.74 11.17 12.36
CA SER A 64 3.12 10.08 13.26
C SER A 64 2.25 8.87 12.95
N ILE A 65 2.87 7.69 12.93
CA ILE A 65 2.23 6.39 12.64
C ILE A 65 1.02 6.15 13.56
N LEU A 66 0.98 6.80 14.73
CA LEU A 66 -0.14 6.81 15.68
C LEU A 66 -1.42 7.46 15.13
N ASN A 67 -1.32 8.48 14.26
CA ASN A 67 -2.47 9.15 13.69
C ASN A 67 -3.14 8.34 12.57
N VAL A 68 -2.35 7.56 11.81
CA VAL A 68 -2.89 6.61 10.81
C VAL A 68 -3.65 5.49 11.49
N ALA A 69 -3.15 5.00 12.64
CA ALA A 69 -3.86 4.00 13.46
C ALA A 69 -5.17 4.52 14.09
N ARG A 70 -5.32 5.84 14.24
CA ARG A 70 -6.54 6.49 14.76
C ARG A 70 -7.62 6.76 13.71
N VAL A 71 -7.32 6.63 12.42
CA VAL A 71 -8.36 6.71 11.39
C VAL A 71 -9.16 5.41 11.43
N SER A 72 -10.06 5.30 12.41
CA SER A 72 -11.08 4.28 12.42
C SER A 72 -11.91 4.45 11.15
N GLY A 73 -11.85 3.49 10.23
CA GLY A 73 -12.85 3.37 9.18
C GLY A 73 -14.25 3.44 9.80
N ARG A 74 -15.21 4.05 9.09
CA ARG A 74 -16.60 4.12 9.55
C ARG A 74 -17.06 2.69 9.90
N SER A 75 -17.27 2.45 11.19
CA SER A 75 -17.87 1.20 11.66
C SER A 75 -19.26 1.07 11.04
N VAL A 76 -19.60 -0.13 10.56
CA VAL A 76 -20.94 -0.43 10.02
C VAL A 76 -22.03 -0.04 11.01
N LYS A 77 -21.78 -0.16 12.33
CA LYS A 77 -22.68 0.35 13.40
C LYS A 77 -23.05 1.83 13.25
N LYS A 78 -22.09 2.69 12.87
CA LYS A 78 -22.30 4.14 12.72
C LYS A 78 -23.07 4.50 11.44
N ALA A 79 -23.00 3.64 10.41
CA ALA A 79 -23.83 3.77 9.21
C ALA A 79 -25.27 3.27 9.41
N MET A 80 -25.49 2.36 10.39
CA MET A 80 -26.82 1.88 10.77
C MET A 80 -27.62 2.91 11.60
N GLU A 81 -26.96 3.88 12.23
CA GLU A 81 -27.59 4.96 13.01
C GLU A 81 -27.98 6.19 12.15
N GLU A 82 -27.47 6.30 10.91
CA GLU A 82 -27.83 7.39 9.98
C GLU A 82 -29.15 7.01 9.25
N PRO A 83 -30.24 7.77 9.42
CA PRO A 83 -31.51 7.45 8.77
C PRO A 83 -31.43 7.82 7.29
N VAL A 84 -31.02 6.88 6.44
CA VAL A 84 -31.08 7.06 4.99
C VAL A 84 -32.51 6.75 4.54
N ASN A 85 -33.26 7.83 4.29
CA ASN A 85 -34.58 7.80 3.68
C ASN A 85 -34.46 7.41 2.19
N SER A 86 -34.12 6.15 1.91
CA SER A 86 -34.24 5.55 0.58
C SER A 86 -35.30 4.46 0.65
N GLY A 87 -36.39 4.65 -0.10
CA GLY A 87 -37.59 3.80 -0.10
C GLY A 87 -37.42 2.39 -0.66
N CYS A 88 -36.29 1.75 -0.43
CA CYS A 88 -36.15 0.31 -0.51
C CYS A 88 -35.89 -0.14 0.93
N SER A 89 -36.91 -0.72 1.56
CA SER A 89 -36.75 -1.14 2.95
C SER A 89 -35.61 -2.15 3.00
N THR A 90 -34.67 -1.95 3.92
CA THR A 90 -33.54 -2.88 4.09
C THR A 90 -34.05 -4.30 4.31
N GLU A 91 -35.22 -4.40 4.93
CA GLU A 91 -36.06 -5.56 5.14
C GLU A 91 -36.43 -6.26 3.83
N GLU A 92 -36.86 -5.54 2.78
CA GLU A 92 -37.17 -6.13 1.46
C GLU A 92 -35.92 -6.74 0.81
N ILE A 93 -34.76 -6.08 0.92
CA ILE A 93 -33.50 -6.62 0.38
C ILE A 93 -33.09 -7.89 1.12
N TYR A 94 -33.20 -7.89 2.45
CA TYR A 94 -32.90 -9.08 3.25
C TYR A 94 -33.86 -10.24 2.99
N GLU A 95 -35.16 -9.95 2.78
CA GLU A 95 -36.13 -10.99 2.41
C GLU A 95 -35.84 -11.57 1.03
N LEU A 96 -35.50 -10.75 0.04
CA LEU A 96 -35.11 -11.22 -1.29
C LEU A 96 -33.85 -12.11 -1.24
N LEU A 97 -32.85 -11.74 -0.43
CA LEU A 97 -31.63 -12.53 -0.27
C LEU A 97 -31.88 -13.84 0.48
N ARG A 98 -32.75 -13.84 1.51
CA ARG A 98 -33.18 -15.05 2.23
C ARG A 98 -33.96 -16.01 1.31
N GLN A 99 -34.75 -15.47 0.38
CA GLN A 99 -35.48 -16.24 -0.62
C GLN A 99 -34.60 -16.86 -1.69
N GLN A 100 -33.42 -16.29 -1.99
CA GLN A 100 -32.52 -16.83 -3.01
C GLN A 100 -31.79 -18.11 -2.58
N PHE A 101 -31.66 -18.35 -1.26
CA PHE A 101 -30.94 -19.52 -0.73
C PHE A 101 -31.69 -20.16 0.45
N PRO A 102 -32.93 -20.64 0.24
CA PRO A 102 -33.78 -21.14 1.32
C PRO A 102 -33.18 -22.39 1.98
N GLU A 103 -32.56 -23.26 1.19
CA GLU A 103 -31.89 -24.49 1.67
C GLU A 103 -30.69 -24.17 2.58
N LEU A 104 -29.95 -23.09 2.28
CA LEU A 104 -28.83 -22.64 3.11
C LEU A 104 -29.33 -22.08 4.44
N LYS A 105 -30.44 -21.33 4.43
CA LYS A 105 -31.08 -20.81 5.65
C LYS A 105 -31.55 -21.94 6.54
N GLU A 106 -32.27 -22.92 5.98
CA GLU A 106 -32.78 -24.09 6.70
C GLU A 106 -31.63 -24.93 7.30
N TRP A 107 -30.53 -25.10 6.55
CA TRP A 107 -29.33 -25.78 7.03
C TRP A 107 -28.53 -25.01 8.09
N MET A 108 -28.60 -23.68 8.08
CA MET A 108 -28.00 -22.84 9.12
C MET A 108 -28.83 -22.86 10.40
N GLU A 109 -30.16 -22.79 10.28
CA GLU A 109 -31.11 -22.86 11.40
C GLU A 109 -31.12 -24.26 12.04
N SER A 110 -30.99 -25.34 11.25
CA SER A 110 -30.91 -26.71 11.77
C SER A 110 -29.64 -26.97 12.59
N ARG A 111 -28.56 -26.22 12.34
CA ARG A 111 -27.29 -26.32 13.08
C ARG A 111 -27.27 -25.49 14.36
N PHE A 112 -28.18 -24.54 14.50
CA PHE A 112 -28.26 -23.63 15.65
C PHE A 112 -29.72 -23.45 16.09
N PRO A 113 -30.29 -24.39 16.88
CA PRO A 113 -31.67 -24.26 17.33
C PRO A 113 -31.86 -23.04 18.26
N GLY A 114 -32.96 -22.31 18.06
CA GLY A 114 -33.36 -21.13 18.86
C GLY A 114 -32.55 -19.85 18.60
N ASP A 115 -32.55 -18.91 19.55
CA ASP A 115 -31.87 -17.60 19.48
C ASP A 115 -30.31 -17.69 19.44
N SER A 116 -29.77 -18.91 19.34
CA SER A 116 -28.33 -19.19 19.30
C SER A 116 -27.69 -18.72 17.99
N TYR A 117 -28.45 -18.72 16.89
CA TYR A 117 -27.97 -18.29 15.59
C TYR A 117 -27.65 -16.79 15.54
N GLU A 118 -28.57 -15.91 15.95
CA GLU A 118 -28.34 -14.47 15.96
C GLU A 118 -27.22 -14.08 16.93
N LYS A 119 -27.15 -14.72 18.10
CA LYS A 119 -26.03 -14.55 19.04
C LYS A 119 -24.70 -14.99 18.41
N ALA A 120 -24.66 -16.12 17.72
CA ALA A 120 -23.46 -16.61 17.04
C ALA A 120 -23.06 -15.70 15.86
N LEU A 121 -24.02 -15.11 15.14
CA LEU A 121 -23.76 -14.17 14.05
C LEU A 121 -23.20 -12.84 14.56
N ASN A 122 -23.75 -12.32 15.65
CA ASN A 122 -23.26 -11.09 16.31
C ASN A 122 -21.88 -11.30 16.94
N LEU A 123 -21.66 -12.42 17.62
CA LEU A 123 -20.32 -12.83 18.10
C LEU A 123 -19.35 -13.07 16.95
N GLY A 124 -19.82 -13.67 15.86
CA GLY A 124 -19.06 -13.96 14.66
C GLY A 124 -18.60 -12.68 13.99
N THR A 125 -19.50 -11.77 13.66
CA THR A 125 -19.19 -10.51 12.94
C THR A 125 -18.23 -9.61 13.71
N GLU A 126 -18.38 -9.45 15.02
CA GLU A 126 -17.42 -8.69 15.84
C GLU A 126 -16.06 -9.39 15.95
N LYS A 127 -16.02 -10.73 16.02
CA LYS A 127 -14.76 -11.50 16.07
C LYS A 127 -14.09 -11.54 14.70
N PHE A 128 -14.82 -11.78 13.62
CA PHE A 128 -14.32 -11.81 12.25
C PHE A 128 -13.74 -10.44 11.85
N GLY A 129 -14.40 -9.33 12.19
CA GLY A 129 -13.85 -7.99 11.93
C GLY A 129 -12.54 -7.73 12.68
N LYS A 130 -12.47 -8.09 13.97
CA LYS A 130 -11.24 -7.97 14.77
C LYS A 130 -10.12 -8.88 14.27
N ILE A 131 -10.47 -10.10 13.86
CA ILE A 131 -9.56 -11.10 13.30
C ILE A 131 -9.03 -10.62 11.94
N GLN A 132 -9.89 -10.13 11.04
CA GLN A 132 -9.48 -9.65 9.73
C GLN A 132 -8.58 -8.41 9.84
N GLN A 133 -8.89 -7.50 10.77
CA GLN A 133 -8.06 -6.34 11.04
C GLN A 133 -6.70 -6.74 11.63
N SER A 134 -6.66 -7.65 12.60
CA SER A 134 -5.40 -8.14 13.17
C SER A 134 -4.55 -8.88 12.13
N PHE A 135 -5.15 -9.70 11.27
CA PHE A 135 -4.45 -10.35 10.16
C PHE A 135 -3.91 -9.34 9.13
N SER A 136 -4.66 -8.28 8.82
CA SER A 136 -4.19 -7.21 7.92
C SER A 136 -3.02 -6.42 8.51
N GLU A 137 -3.02 -6.15 9.81
CA GLU A 137 -1.97 -5.39 10.49
C GLU A 137 -0.71 -6.24 10.69
N VAL A 138 -0.85 -7.52 11.06
CA VAL A 138 0.28 -8.46 11.14
C VAL A 138 0.91 -8.66 9.76
N HIS A 139 0.10 -8.82 8.70
CA HIS A 139 0.63 -8.98 7.35
C HIS A 139 1.36 -7.72 6.84
N ARG A 140 0.85 -6.53 7.18
CA ARG A 140 1.53 -5.25 6.88
C ARG A 140 2.86 -5.14 7.62
N LEU A 141 2.89 -5.49 8.91
CA LEU A 141 4.10 -5.48 9.72
C LEU A 141 5.12 -6.48 9.19
N GLU A 142 4.70 -7.70 8.85
CA GLU A 142 5.56 -8.72 8.26
C GLU A 142 6.17 -8.26 6.93
N LYS A 143 5.35 -7.63 6.07
CA LYS A 143 5.83 -7.04 4.81
C LYS A 143 6.84 -5.93 5.07
N LEU A 144 6.61 -5.09 6.08
CA LEU A 144 7.52 -3.99 6.43
C LEU A 144 8.85 -4.53 6.98
N ILE A 145 8.82 -5.50 7.88
CA ILE A 145 10.03 -6.18 8.39
C ILE A 145 10.82 -6.79 7.23
N ARG A 146 10.13 -7.45 6.29
CA ARG A 146 10.76 -8.03 5.10
C ARG A 146 11.38 -6.96 4.20
N MET A 147 10.70 -5.83 4.00
CA MET A 147 11.23 -4.70 3.24
C MET A 147 12.42 -4.04 3.94
N GLY A 148 12.41 -3.94 5.26
CA GLY A 148 13.50 -3.36 6.05
C GLY A 148 14.83 -4.09 5.84
N LYS A 149 14.79 -5.42 5.65
CA LYS A 149 15.99 -6.23 5.33
C LYS A 149 16.67 -5.83 4.02
N SER A 150 15.96 -5.16 3.11
CA SER A 150 16.52 -4.69 1.84
C SER A 150 17.19 -3.31 1.93
N VAL A 151 16.98 -2.60 3.04
CA VAL A 151 17.54 -1.26 3.26
C VAL A 151 18.95 -1.40 3.83
N CYS A 152 19.86 -0.57 3.34
CA CYS A 152 21.21 -0.46 3.87
C CYS A 152 21.58 0.99 4.14
N LYS A 153 22.56 1.17 5.03
CA LYS A 153 23.31 2.41 5.17
C LYS A 153 24.43 2.39 4.14
N VAL A 154 24.49 3.42 3.31
CA VAL A 154 25.57 3.64 2.34
C VAL A 154 26.58 4.57 2.99
N ILE A 155 27.83 4.15 3.05
CA ILE A 155 28.94 4.91 3.62
C ILE A 155 29.94 5.17 2.51
N VAL A 156 30.18 6.45 2.20
CA VAL A 156 31.22 6.89 1.27
C VAL A 156 32.39 7.40 2.11
N THR A 157 33.52 6.70 2.08
CA THR A 157 34.65 6.99 2.96
C THR A 157 35.12 8.43 2.81
N ASN A 158 35.26 9.14 3.93
CA ASN A 158 35.69 10.53 4.01
C ASN A 158 34.80 11.55 3.28
N ALA A 159 33.55 11.20 2.93
CA ALA A 159 32.66 12.09 2.19
C ALA A 159 31.27 12.20 2.83
N SER A 160 30.44 11.17 2.68
CA SER A 160 29.02 11.24 3.02
C SER A 160 28.46 9.90 3.47
N GLN A 161 27.28 9.94 4.06
CA GLN A 161 26.49 8.76 4.39
C GLN A 161 25.06 8.95 3.93
N GLY A 162 24.39 7.85 3.58
CA GLY A 162 23.00 7.88 3.15
C GLY A 162 22.33 6.53 3.26
N THR A 163 21.18 6.40 2.62
CA THR A 163 20.40 5.17 2.59
C THR A 163 20.41 4.59 1.19
N GLY A 164 20.60 3.28 1.10
CA GLY A 164 20.44 2.50 -0.11
C GLY A 164 19.36 1.45 0.08
N PHE A 165 18.88 0.90 -1.02
CA PHE A 165 18.05 -0.29 -0.98
C PHE A 165 18.44 -1.26 -2.09
N VAL A 166 18.32 -2.55 -1.83
CA VAL A 166 18.59 -3.60 -2.82
C VAL A 166 17.51 -3.55 -3.89
N LEU A 167 17.95 -3.31 -5.13
CA LEU A 167 17.08 -3.27 -6.30
C LEU A 167 16.80 -4.70 -6.79
N PHE A 168 17.86 -5.48 -7.01
CA PHE A 168 17.83 -6.92 -7.30
C PHE A 168 19.23 -7.52 -7.12
N ASP A 169 19.32 -8.80 -6.76
CA ASP A 169 20.59 -9.53 -6.55
C ASP A 169 21.59 -8.73 -5.69
N LYS A 170 22.71 -8.30 -6.26
CA LYS A 170 23.78 -7.53 -5.60
C LYS A 170 23.74 -6.05 -5.93
N PHE A 171 22.70 -5.57 -6.59
CA PHE A 171 22.59 -4.18 -7.02
C PHE A 171 21.80 -3.36 -6.01
N ILE A 172 22.36 -2.23 -5.60
CA ILE A 172 21.72 -1.27 -4.72
C ILE A 172 21.39 0.01 -5.48
N LEU A 173 20.23 0.60 -5.17
CA LEU A 173 19.86 1.95 -5.59
C LEU A 173 20.03 2.90 -4.41
N THR A 174 20.64 4.04 -4.66
CA THR A 174 20.79 5.13 -3.69
C THR A 174 20.78 6.48 -4.42
N SER A 175 20.91 7.58 -3.70
CA SER A 175 20.93 8.91 -4.28
C SER A 175 22.29 9.26 -4.89
N ALA A 176 22.31 9.89 -6.06
CA ALA A 176 23.56 10.27 -6.74
C ALA A 176 24.34 11.33 -5.98
N HIS A 177 23.65 12.25 -5.29
CA HIS A 177 24.27 13.34 -4.55
C HIS A 177 25.24 12.86 -3.46
N LEU A 178 25.12 11.61 -2.98
CA LEU A 178 26.08 11.01 -2.04
C LEU A 178 27.50 10.95 -2.62
N PHE A 179 27.61 10.86 -3.94
CA PHE A 179 28.87 10.70 -4.65
C PHE A 179 29.34 11.99 -5.35
N LYS A 180 28.74 13.12 -5.01
CA LYS A 180 29.20 14.42 -5.51
C LYS A 180 30.67 14.59 -5.16
N ASP A 181 31.46 15.03 -6.13
CA ASP A 181 32.93 15.21 -6.02
C ASP A 181 33.75 13.93 -5.78
N CYS A 182 33.09 12.76 -5.74
CA CYS A 182 33.73 11.45 -5.50
C CYS A 182 33.86 10.59 -6.77
N VAL A 183 33.41 11.11 -7.92
CA VAL A 183 33.29 10.36 -9.18
C VAL A 183 33.93 11.08 -10.35
N GLN A 184 34.46 10.29 -11.28
CA GLN A 184 34.86 10.75 -12.61
C GLN A 184 34.08 9.95 -13.65
N GLY A 185 33.05 10.58 -14.24
CA GLY A 185 32.08 9.89 -15.08
C GLY A 185 31.32 8.82 -14.30
N LYS A 186 31.33 7.58 -14.78
CA LYS A 186 30.68 6.42 -14.12
C LYS A 186 31.61 5.65 -13.17
N LYS A 187 32.75 6.22 -12.76
CA LYS A 187 33.71 5.55 -11.87
C LYS A 187 33.96 6.36 -10.61
N LEU A 188 34.06 5.67 -9.48
CA LEU A 188 34.56 6.22 -8.22
C LEU A 188 36.04 6.57 -8.37
N LEU A 189 36.47 7.64 -7.70
CA LEU A 189 37.88 8.00 -7.58
C LEU A 189 38.64 6.91 -6.81
N ASP A 190 39.94 6.75 -7.09
CA ASP A 190 40.70 5.61 -6.58
C ASP A 190 40.84 5.55 -5.06
N HIS A 191 40.84 6.72 -4.40
CA HIS A 191 40.94 6.87 -2.95
C HIS A 191 39.58 6.82 -2.25
N VAL A 192 38.48 6.69 -3.00
CA VAL A 192 37.13 6.61 -2.45
C VAL A 192 36.69 5.16 -2.41
N GLU A 193 36.20 4.74 -1.25
CA GLU A 193 35.58 3.44 -1.04
C GLU A 193 34.13 3.65 -0.61
N VAL A 194 33.27 2.71 -1.01
CA VAL A 194 31.84 2.76 -0.73
C VAL A 194 31.44 1.44 -0.11
N TYR A 195 30.75 1.53 1.02
CA TYR A 195 30.31 0.40 1.82
C TYR A 195 28.80 0.42 1.99
N ALA A 196 28.19 -0.76 1.98
CA ALA A 196 26.79 -0.98 2.29
C ALA A 196 26.65 -1.81 3.56
N LEU A 197 26.04 -1.21 4.58
CA LEU A 197 25.78 -1.82 5.88
C LEU A 197 24.32 -2.26 5.96
N PHE A 198 24.08 -3.56 6.13
CA PHE A 198 22.75 -4.12 6.33
C PHE A 198 22.55 -4.61 7.75
N ASN A 199 21.29 -4.72 8.15
CA ASN A 199 20.90 -5.23 9.47
C ASN A 199 21.54 -4.42 10.61
N TYR A 200 21.60 -3.10 10.43
CA TYR A 200 22.00 -2.17 11.47
C TYR A 200 20.73 -1.66 12.18
N ASP A 201 20.78 -1.61 13.49
CA ASP A 201 19.81 -0.91 14.33
C ASP A 201 20.55 0.23 15.03
N GLU A 202 19.86 1.31 15.43
CA GLU A 202 20.46 2.34 16.29
C GLU A 202 20.12 2.06 17.76
N PRO A 203 21.11 2.02 18.68
CA PRO A 203 22.55 2.18 18.45
C PRO A 203 23.17 0.98 17.71
N GLU A 204 24.14 1.25 16.82
CA GLU A 204 24.80 0.24 15.96
C GLU A 204 25.30 -0.95 16.82
N PRO A 205 24.72 -2.16 16.68
CA PRO A 205 25.17 -3.30 17.46
C PRO A 205 26.58 -3.70 17.00
N GLU A 206 27.50 -3.88 17.95
CA GLU A 206 28.94 -4.08 17.67
C GLU A 206 29.27 -5.27 16.74
N THR A 207 28.35 -6.22 16.52
CA THR A 207 28.72 -7.54 15.98
C THR A 207 27.74 -8.23 15.01
N ASN A 208 26.59 -7.65 14.63
CA ASN A 208 25.58 -8.38 13.82
C ASN A 208 25.08 -7.65 12.56
N TYR A 209 25.92 -6.82 11.97
CA TYR A 209 25.64 -6.19 10.67
C TYR A 209 26.35 -6.93 9.54
N PHE A 210 25.78 -6.89 8.34
CA PHE A 210 26.46 -7.36 7.14
C PHE A 210 27.11 -6.16 6.44
N HIS A 211 28.38 -6.31 6.09
CA HIS A 211 29.19 -5.24 5.53
C HIS A 211 29.71 -5.65 4.16
N PHE A 212 29.28 -4.94 3.11
CA PHE A 212 29.70 -5.21 1.74
C PHE A 212 30.40 -4.00 1.14
N SER A 213 31.50 -4.22 0.44
CA SER A 213 32.11 -3.18 -0.39
C SER A 213 31.43 -3.12 -1.76
N ALA A 214 31.33 -1.93 -2.33
CA ALA A 214 30.79 -1.74 -3.67
C ALA A 214 31.90 -1.81 -4.74
N GLU A 215 31.50 -2.15 -5.96
CA GLU A 215 32.33 -2.01 -7.15
C GLU A 215 32.63 -0.55 -7.44
N LYS A 216 33.84 -0.28 -7.97
CA LYS A 216 34.27 1.10 -8.28
C LYS A 216 33.56 1.71 -9.49
N THR A 217 32.84 0.90 -10.28
CA THR A 217 32.12 1.38 -11.47
C THR A 217 30.62 1.32 -11.20
N PHE A 218 29.95 2.45 -11.40
CA PHE A 218 28.50 2.53 -11.33
C PHE A 218 27.89 1.82 -12.53
N VAL A 219 26.83 1.05 -12.29
CA VAL A 219 25.99 0.54 -13.38
C VAL A 219 25.34 1.73 -14.08
N ASP A 220 24.79 2.64 -13.27
CA ASP A 220 24.27 3.91 -13.75
C ASP A 220 24.35 4.98 -12.66
N ILE A 221 24.47 6.23 -13.09
CA ILE A 221 24.45 7.39 -12.20
C ILE A 221 23.92 8.59 -12.98
N ASP A 222 22.94 9.26 -12.40
CA ASP A 222 22.30 10.44 -12.95
C ASP A 222 22.13 11.48 -11.84
N PHE A 223 22.82 12.61 -11.97
CA PHE A 223 22.76 13.70 -11.01
C PHE A 223 21.54 14.61 -11.19
N GLU A 224 20.89 14.58 -12.36
CA GLU A 224 19.66 15.35 -12.61
C GLU A 224 18.46 14.68 -11.95
N LEU A 225 18.38 13.34 -12.07
CA LEU A 225 17.35 12.51 -11.45
C LEU A 225 17.72 12.04 -10.03
N ASP A 226 18.94 12.35 -9.60
CA ASP A 226 19.51 12.06 -8.28
C ASP A 226 19.44 10.58 -7.89
N PHE A 227 19.88 9.70 -8.79
CA PHE A 227 19.99 8.26 -8.51
C PHE A 227 21.33 7.67 -8.95
N ALA A 228 21.77 6.66 -8.21
CA ALA A 228 22.95 5.88 -8.52
C ALA A 228 22.69 4.40 -8.26
N VAL A 229 23.14 3.56 -9.19
CA VAL A 229 23.07 2.10 -9.09
C VAL A 229 24.49 1.55 -8.97
N LEU A 230 24.76 0.90 -7.85
CA LEU A 230 26.04 0.25 -7.57
C LEU A 230 25.86 -1.26 -7.46
N GLN A 231 26.91 -1.99 -7.80
CA GLN A 231 26.99 -3.42 -7.57
C GLN A 231 27.83 -3.69 -6.32
N LEU A 232 27.36 -4.57 -5.44
CA LEU A 232 28.11 -5.04 -4.29
C LEU A 232 29.03 -6.19 -4.69
N LYS A 233 30.22 -6.21 -4.09
CA LYS A 233 31.15 -7.33 -4.25
C LYS A 233 30.63 -8.55 -3.50
N PRO A 234 30.84 -9.77 -4.04
CA PRO A 234 30.40 -11.01 -3.41
C PRO A 234 31.12 -11.32 -2.09
N ASP A 235 32.26 -10.68 -1.83
CA ASP A 235 33.08 -10.91 -0.64
C ASP A 235 32.68 -9.94 0.48
N GLY A 236 31.71 -10.38 1.29
CA GLY A 236 31.27 -9.76 2.54
C GLY A 236 30.64 -10.80 3.45
#